data_AF-A0A7Z0MDL3-F1
#
_entry.id   AF-A0A7Z0MDL3-F1
#
_cell.length_a   1.000
_cell.length_b   1.000
_cell.length_c   1.000
_cell.angle_alpha   90.00
_cell.angle_beta   90.00
_cell.angle_gamma   90.00
#
_symmetry.space_group_name_H-M   'P 1'
#
loop_
_entity.id
_entity.type
_entity.pdbx_description
1 polymer ?
#
loop_
_entity_poly.entity_id
_entity_poly.type
_entity_poly.pdbx_seq_one_letter_code
_entity_poly.pdbx_strand_id
1 'polypeptide(L)' 'MKWNSAAEFFAMGGYAPYVWGSLSVTLIALVVEVALLSRRRKRSISKLPEKSDFERKNNESST' A
#
# COMPACT_ATOMS: atom_id res chain seq x y z
N MET A 1 -23.69 -31.72 -5.35
CA MET A 1 -24.49 -30.47 -5.37
C MET A 1 -23.59 -29.37 -5.87
N LYS A 2 -23.94 -28.76 -7.01
CA LYS A 2 -23.10 -27.77 -7.69
C LYS A 2 -23.24 -26.44 -6.93
N TRP A 3 -22.16 -25.99 -6.33
CA TRP A 3 -22.06 -24.66 -5.72
C TRP A 3 -22.10 -23.64 -6.87
N ASN A 4 -23.29 -23.11 -7.17
CA ASN A 4 -23.58 -22.58 -8.51
C ASN A 4 -23.16 -21.12 -8.70
N SER A 5 -22.94 -20.35 -7.62
CA SER A 5 -22.34 -19.02 -7.77
C SER A 5 -22.01 -18.34 -6.46
N ALA A 6 -20.88 -17.61 -6.43
CA ALA A 6 -20.64 -16.57 -5.42
C ALA A 6 -21.79 -15.56 -5.39
N ALA A 7 -22.44 -15.29 -6.53
CA ALA A 7 -23.62 -14.44 -6.65
C ALA A 7 -24.81 -14.88 -5.78
N GLU A 8 -25.00 -16.17 -5.51
CA GLU A 8 -26.05 -16.64 -4.58
C GLU A 8 -25.72 -16.32 -3.13
N PHE A 9 -24.43 -16.31 -2.74
CA PHE A 9 -23.98 -15.86 -1.42
C PHE A 9 -24.19 -14.34 -1.22
N PHE A 10 -24.00 -13.54 -2.29
CA PHE A 10 -24.34 -12.12 -2.27
C PHE A 10 -25.85 -11.89 -2.23
N ALA A 11 -26.62 -12.74 -2.91
CA ALA A 11 -28.08 -12.66 -3.01
C ALA A 11 -28.84 -13.33 -1.85
N MET A 12 -28.16 -13.91 -0.85
CA MET A 12 -28.75 -14.69 0.25
C MET A 12 -29.48 -13.84 1.32
N GLY A 13 -30.22 -12.81 0.90
CA GLY A 13 -31.28 -12.21 1.71
C GLY A 13 -30.84 -11.39 2.92
N GLY A 14 -29.66 -10.76 2.90
CA GLY A 14 -29.29 -9.72 3.87
C GLY A 14 -28.02 -9.96 4.69
N TYR A 15 -27.39 -11.14 4.61
CA TYR A 15 -26.15 -11.43 5.37
C TYR A 15 -24.85 -11.00 4.68
N ALA A 16 -24.86 -10.91 3.34
CA ALA A 16 -23.73 -10.44 2.56
C ALA A 16 -23.11 -9.11 3.06
N PRO A 17 -23.88 -8.03 3.33
CA PRO A 17 -23.30 -6.78 3.81
C PRO A 17 -22.59 -6.89 5.16
N TYR A 18 -22.89 -7.88 6.02
CA TYR A 18 -22.18 -8.07 7.29
C TYR A 18 -20.81 -8.74 7.09
N VAL A 19 -20.73 -9.72 6.18
CA VAL A 19 -19.48 -10.40 5.83
C VAL A 19 -18.56 -9.44 5.08
N TRP A 20 -19.11 -8.75 4.08
CA TRP A 20 -18.39 -7.73 3.33
C TRP A 20 -18.06 -6.53 4.22
N GLY A 21 -18.94 -6.12 5.12
CA GLY A 21 -18.68 -5.04 6.07
C GLY A 21 -17.46 -5.32 6.95
N SER A 22 -17.39 -6.50 7.58
CA SER A 22 -16.24 -6.84 8.46
C SER A 22 -14.93 -7.04 7.69
N LEU A 23 -14.97 -7.67 6.51
CA LEU A 23 -13.81 -7.80 5.62
C LEU A 23 -13.34 -6.44 5.11
N SER A 24 -14.26 -5.57 4.69
CA SER A 24 -13.96 -4.21 4.24
C SER A 24 -13.40 -3.35 5.37
N VAL A 25 -13.96 -3.41 6.58
CA VAL A 25 -13.41 -2.69 7.74
C VAL A 25 -11.99 -3.12 8.04
N THR A 26 -11.71 -4.43 8.00
CA THR A 26 -10.36 -4.98 8.20
C THR A 26 -9.40 -4.52 7.09
N LEU A 27 -9.83 -4.59 5.82
CA LEU A 27 -9.04 -4.13 4.68
C LEU A 27 -8.74 -2.63 4.78
N ILE A 28 -9.73 -1.82 5.16
CA ILE A 28 -9.58 -0.37 5.34
C ILE A 28 -8.57 -0.08 6.46
N ALA A 29 -8.67 -0.76 7.60
CA ALA A 29 -7.71 -0.60 8.69
C ALA A 29 -6.27 -0.89 8.24
N LEU A 30 -6.07 -1.99 7.51
CA LEU A 30 -4.76 -2.38 6.97
C LEU A 30 -4.24 -1.37 5.95
N VAL A 31 -5.09 -0.88 5.04
CA VAL A 31 -4.74 0.17 4.07
C VAL A 31 -4.34 1.46 4.78
N VAL A 32 -5.06 1.86 5.84
CA VAL A 32 -4.74 3.05 6.63
C VAL A 32 -3.39 2.91 7.31
N GLU A 33 -3.11 1.78 7.97
CA GLU A 33 -1.82 1.52 8.59
C GLU A 33 -0.67 1.55 7.57
N VAL A 34 -0.83 0.87 6.43
CA VAL A 34 0.16 0.86 5.35
C VAL A 34 0.36 2.25 4.76
N ALA A 35 -0.72 3.02 4.56
CA ALA A 35 -0.64 4.38 4.05
C ALA A 35 0.09 5.32 5.02
N LEU A 36 -0.20 5.23 6.33
CA LEU A 36 0.48 5.99 7.37
C LEU A 36 1.96 5.59 7.48
N LEU A 37 2.26 4.29 7.45
CA LEU A 37 3.62 3.77 7.49
C LEU A 37 4.41 4.18 6.24
N SER A 38 3.78 4.09 5.07
CA SER A 38 4.38 4.50 3.79
C SER A 38 4.60 6.01 3.72
N ARG A 39 3.68 6.82 4.27
CA ARG A 39 3.87 8.26 4.43
C ARG A 39 5.07 8.59 5.33
N ARG A 40 5.24 7.85 6.43
CA ARG A 40 6.42 7.98 7.31
C ARG A 40 7.71 7.56 6.59
N ARG A 41 7.70 6.46 5.84
CA ARG A 41 8.87 6.01 5.07
C ARG A 41 9.23 6.95 3.91
N LYS A 42 8.26 7.53 3.21
CA LYS A 42 8.51 8.52 2.14
C LYS A 42 9.15 9.81 2.65
N ARG A 43 8.97 10.16 3.94
CA ARG A 43 9.71 11.27 4.56
C ARG A 43 11.20 10.96 4.77
N SER A 44 11.60 9.70 4.79
CA SER A 44 13.01 9.29 4.92
C SER A 44 13.71 9.13 3.57
N ILE A 45 12.99 8.79 2.50
CA ILE A 45 13.55 8.57 1.15
C ILE A 45 13.87 9.88 0.41
N SER A 46 13.36 11.02 0.90
CA SER A 46 13.73 12.35 0.38
C SER A 46 15.11 12.83 0.86
N LYS A 47 15.88 11.99 1.54
CA LYS A 47 17.25 12.29 1.99
C LYS A 47 18.29 11.29 1.48
N LEU A 48 18.19 10.88 0.22
CA LEU A 48 19.35 10.36 -0.49
C LEU A 48 19.91 11.45 -1.41
N PRO A 49 20.71 12.40 -0.89
CA PRO A 49 21.72 13.06 -1.69
C PRO A 49 22.83 12.04 -1.93
N GLU A 50 22.60 11.05 -2.80
CA GLU A 50 23.59 9.99 -3.04
C GLU A 50 23.81 9.80 -4.53
N LYS A 51 24.70 10.63 -5.09
CA LYS A 51 25.90 10.25 -5.89
C LYS A 51 26.39 11.31 -6.88
N SER A 52 25.68 12.41 -7.12
CA SER A 52 26.12 13.43 -8.10
C SER A 52 27.30 14.28 -7.62
N ASP A 53 27.38 14.54 -6.32
CA ASP A 53 28.29 15.59 -5.81
C ASP A 53 29.71 15.06 -5.56
N PHE A 54 29.85 13.74 -5.35
CA PHE A 54 31.16 13.10 -5.19
C PHE A 54 31.90 12.95 -6.53
N GLU A 55 31.18 12.66 -7.63
CA GLU A 55 31.73 12.62 -8.99
C GLU A 55 32.18 14.01 -9.47
N ARG A 56 31.44 15.06 -9.11
CA ARG A 56 31.78 16.43 -9.50
C ARG A 56 33.06 16.92 -8.83
N LYS A 57 33.31 16.56 -7.57
CA LYS A 57 34.51 16.99 -6.84
C LYS A 57 35.77 16.22 -7.26
N ASN A 58 35.63 14.99 -7.75
CA ASN A 58 36.76 14.18 -8.20
C ASN A 58 37.24 14.57 -9.62
N ASN A 59 36.33 15.08 -10.48
CA ASN A 59 36.69 15.56 -11.82
C ASN A 59 37.37 16.94 -11.80
N GLU A 60 37.08 17.78 -10.80
CA GLU A 60 37.60 19.14 -10.69
C GLU A 60 39.00 19.18 -10.04
N SER A 61 39.38 18.12 -9.31
CA SER A 61 40.73 17.95 -8.75
C SER A 61 41.73 17.32 -9.73
N SER A 62 41.29 16.96 -10.95
CA SER A 62 42.11 16.29 -11.97
C SER A 62 42.56 17.23 -13.12
N THR A 63 42.25 18.53 -13.04
CA THR A 63 42.71 19.60 -13.95
C THR A 63 43.60 20.58 -13.21
#